data_AF-A0A2T2W7U3-F1
#
_entry.id   AF-A0A2T2W7U3-F1
#
_cell.length_a   1.000
_cell.length_b   1.000
_cell.length_c   1.000
_cell.angle_alpha   90.00
_cell.angle_beta   90.00
_cell.angle_gamma   90.00
#
_symmetry.space_group_name_H-M   'P 1'
#
loop_
_entity.id
_entity.type
_entity.pdbx_description
1 polymer ?
#
loop_
_entity_poly.entity_id
_entity_poly.type
_entity_poly.pdbx_seq_one_letter_code
_entity_poly.pdbx_strand_id
1 'polypeptide(L)'
;MAKYRAWLGVILALTIAAVVVITQIPTRLGLDLRGGSQLTIQVQPTAAIPSISERDMEVVQSVVEGRVNGLGVSEAVVQQLGNNQLLVQLPGVSDPEQAERVLGGTAQLEFRAQRAGTDQQLAIENQVLQGHLGEQAALQASLPEGASVEAETQVRIERLQSDIQASEAAIANLFEPSSLGGDQLTDAIAGTDSAGRWVVSIRFNNEGGNRFAELTKAIAGTGRAIGIFLDNRLLSAPQVNVQYAETGITGGGAEISGSFTAESANELAIQLRGGALPLPVEVVENRTVGPTLGRDSIQRSLYAGLVGLALVLVFMAVYYRLPGILADVALIIYALLTWAAFNLLGVTLTLPGIAGFILSIGMAVDANVLIFERTREELRSDKTLYRSVESGFFRAFSSILDGNVTTLISCLALFYFGAGLVKGFALTLGIGVLISMFTALTCTRTLMFLAISLPQFRRPSLFCPGLSSVRPNPVRP
;
A
#
# COMPACT_ATOMS: atom_id res chain seq x y z
N MET A 1 -27.35 -40.56 3.78
CA MET A 1 -26.02 -40.99 4.27
C MET A 1 -24.90 -40.69 3.27
N ALA A 2 -24.97 -41.18 2.02
CA ALA A 2 -23.95 -40.91 0.99
C ALA A 2 -23.72 -39.40 0.72
N LYS A 3 -24.80 -38.61 0.63
CA LYS A 3 -24.74 -37.16 0.40
C LYS A 3 -23.95 -36.39 1.47
N TYR A 4 -24.14 -36.69 2.76
CA TYR A 4 -23.43 -36.01 3.85
C TYR A 4 -21.96 -36.44 3.96
N ARG A 5 -21.64 -37.69 3.62
CA ARG A 5 -20.24 -38.17 3.52
C ARG A 5 -19.48 -37.51 2.38
N ALA A 6 -20.15 -37.29 1.23
CA ALA A 6 -19.56 -36.55 0.12
C ALA A 6 -19.26 -35.09 0.49
N TRP A 7 -20.21 -34.40 1.15
CA TRP A 7 -19.99 -33.04 1.64
C TRP A 7 -18.87 -32.95 2.69
N LEU A 8 -18.74 -33.95 3.57
CA LEU A 8 -17.62 -34.00 4.51
C LEU A 8 -16.26 -34.14 3.80
N GLY A 9 -16.21 -34.92 2.72
CA GLY A 9 -15.02 -35.00 1.86
C GLY A 9 -14.67 -33.66 1.20
N VAL A 10 -15.66 -32.91 0.73
CA VAL A 10 -15.48 -31.56 0.18
C VAL A 10 -14.97 -30.59 1.25
N ILE A 11 -15.55 -30.60 2.45
CA ILE A 11 -15.12 -29.73 3.55
C ILE A 11 -13.66 -30.05 3.92
N LEU A 12 -13.31 -31.32 4.03
CA LEU A 12 -11.93 -31.73 4.34
C LEU A 12 -10.96 -31.27 3.23
N ALA A 13 -11.31 -31.47 1.96
CA ALA A 13 -10.50 -31.02 0.84
C ALA A 13 -10.30 -29.50 0.84
N LEU A 14 -11.36 -28.72 1.11
CA LEU A 14 -11.29 -27.26 1.24
C LEU A 14 -10.41 -26.83 2.41
N THR A 15 -10.50 -27.50 3.56
CA THR A 15 -9.62 -27.20 4.70
C THR A 15 -8.16 -27.51 4.41
N ILE A 16 -7.86 -28.61 3.72
CA ILE A 16 -6.48 -28.94 3.33
C ILE A 16 -5.96 -27.90 2.33
N ALA A 17 -6.76 -27.54 1.33
CA ALA A 17 -6.41 -26.51 0.37
C ALA A 17 -6.14 -25.16 1.06
N ALA A 18 -6.97 -24.79 2.04
CA ALA A 18 -6.76 -23.57 2.83
C ALA A 18 -5.44 -23.59 3.59
N VAL A 19 -5.09 -24.70 4.25
CA VAL A 19 -3.81 -24.83 4.95
C VAL A 19 -2.64 -24.71 3.96
N VAL A 20 -2.72 -25.35 2.79
CA VAL A 20 -1.69 -25.23 1.74
C VAL A 20 -1.51 -23.77 1.31
N VAL A 21 -2.60 -23.07 1.01
CA VAL A 21 -2.59 -21.65 0.62
C VAL A 21 -1.94 -20.78 1.70
N ILE A 22 -2.28 -21.01 2.97
CA ILE A 22 -1.72 -20.24 4.10
C ILE A 22 -0.21 -20.45 4.22
N THR A 23 0.29 -21.66 3.94
CA THR A 23 1.73 -21.96 4.02
C THR A 23 2.53 -21.47 2.81
N GLN A 24 1.90 -21.36 1.63
CA GLN A 24 2.59 -21.00 0.39
C GLN A 24 2.53 -19.50 0.08
N ILE A 25 1.47 -18.81 0.50
CA ILE A 25 1.22 -17.40 0.17
C ILE A 25 1.35 -16.55 1.44
N PRO A 26 2.34 -15.65 1.52
CA PRO A 26 2.51 -14.79 2.68
C PRO A 26 1.38 -13.76 2.79
N THR A 27 0.98 -13.45 4.02
CA THR A 27 0.00 -12.40 4.33
C THR A 27 0.60 -11.03 4.06
N ARG A 28 -0.05 -10.21 3.23
CA ARG A 28 0.31 -8.79 3.06
C ARG A 28 -0.18 -8.02 4.28
N LEU A 29 0.70 -7.28 4.93
CA LEU A 29 0.36 -6.47 6.10
C LEU A 29 0.34 -5.01 5.69
N GLY A 30 -0.65 -4.26 6.16
CA GLY A 30 -0.78 -2.83 5.92
C GLY A 30 0.23 -2.01 6.72
N LEU A 31 0.32 -0.73 6.35
CA LEU A 31 1.23 0.24 6.97
C LEU A 31 1.06 0.33 8.49
N ASP A 32 -0.18 0.31 8.99
CA ASP A 32 -0.47 0.35 10.42
C ASP A 32 0.17 -0.79 11.22
N LEU A 33 0.48 -1.91 10.56
CA LEU A 33 1.01 -3.11 11.19
C LEU A 33 2.54 -3.19 11.02
N ARG A 34 3.06 -2.83 9.85
CA ARG A 34 4.52 -2.86 9.55
C ARG A 34 5.27 -1.60 9.96
N GLY A 35 4.55 -0.49 10.11
CA GLY A 35 5.13 0.85 10.18
C GLY A 35 5.57 1.36 8.80
N GLY A 36 5.66 2.67 8.67
CA GLY A 36 6.17 3.37 7.50
C GLY A 36 5.46 4.71 7.25
N SER A 37 5.65 5.27 6.06
CA SER A 37 5.10 6.57 5.67
C SER A 37 3.97 6.44 4.64
N GLN A 38 2.95 7.27 4.79
CA GLN A 38 1.84 7.45 3.87
C GLN A 38 1.84 8.91 3.40
N LEU A 39 1.93 9.11 2.09
CA LEU A 39 1.90 10.42 1.45
C LEU A 39 0.68 10.50 0.54
N THR A 40 -0.06 11.60 0.61
CA THR A 40 -1.09 11.95 -0.36
C THR A 40 -0.52 13.06 -1.24
N ILE A 41 -0.21 12.70 -2.49
CA ILE A 41 0.37 13.58 -3.50
C ILE A 41 -0.75 14.12 -4.36
N GLN A 42 -0.88 15.43 -4.49
CA GLN A 42 -1.82 16.08 -5.39
C GLN A 42 -1.09 16.58 -6.64
N VAL A 43 -1.63 16.23 -7.80
CA VAL A 43 -1.17 16.71 -9.08
C VAL A 43 -1.78 18.08 -9.34
N GLN A 44 -0.92 19.05 -9.64
CA GLN A 44 -1.32 20.44 -9.88
C GLN A 44 -1.47 20.70 -11.39
N PRO A 45 -2.56 21.35 -11.81
CA PRO A 45 -2.73 21.74 -13.22
C PRO A 45 -1.71 22.82 -13.60
N THR A 46 -1.29 22.81 -14.86
CA THR A 46 -0.34 23.81 -15.40
C THR A 46 -1.04 24.65 -16.48
N ALA A 47 -0.52 25.83 -16.81
CA ALA A 47 -1.06 26.65 -17.90
C ALA A 47 -1.17 25.89 -19.24
N ALA A 48 -0.29 24.91 -19.48
CA ALA A 48 -0.33 24.03 -20.65
C ALA A 48 -1.38 22.91 -20.57
N ILE A 49 -1.74 22.46 -19.36
CA ILE A 49 -2.68 21.35 -19.10
C ILE A 49 -3.63 21.80 -17.96
N PRO A 50 -4.71 22.52 -18.29
CA PRO A 50 -5.62 23.08 -17.29
C PRO A 50 -6.56 22.04 -16.66
N SER A 51 -6.78 20.91 -17.31
CA SER A 51 -7.59 19.80 -16.82
C SER A 51 -6.77 18.52 -16.83
N ILE A 52 -6.63 17.87 -15.67
CA ILE A 52 -5.90 16.62 -15.50
C ILE A 52 -6.77 15.48 -16.05
N SER A 53 -6.28 14.76 -17.06
CA SER A 53 -6.97 13.60 -17.62
C SER A 53 -6.57 12.31 -16.88
N GLU A 54 -7.38 11.25 -17.03
CA GLU A 54 -7.03 9.93 -16.48
C GLU A 54 -5.69 9.40 -17.00
N ARG A 55 -5.35 9.71 -18.27
CA ARG A 55 -4.04 9.32 -18.84
C ARG A 55 -2.89 10.06 -18.18
N ASP A 56 -3.06 11.34 -17.86
CA ASP A 56 -2.01 12.10 -17.18
C ASP A 56 -1.76 11.52 -15.79
N MET A 57 -2.83 11.15 -15.07
CA MET A 57 -2.73 10.47 -13.78
C MET A 57 -2.06 9.10 -13.88
N GLU A 58 -2.32 8.32 -14.93
CA GLU A 58 -1.68 7.03 -15.17
C GLU A 58 -0.16 7.19 -15.40
N VAL A 59 0.24 8.23 -16.15
CA VAL A 59 1.68 8.55 -16.35
C VAL A 59 2.32 8.97 -15.03
N VAL A 60 1.71 9.89 -14.29
CA VAL A 60 2.22 10.32 -12.96
C VAL A 60 2.34 9.11 -12.03
N GLN A 61 1.31 8.25 -11.98
CA GLN A 61 1.33 7.02 -11.18
C GLN A 61 2.52 6.14 -11.56
N SER A 62 2.75 5.90 -12.85
CA SER A 62 3.86 5.05 -13.31
C SER A 62 5.25 5.59 -12.93
N VAL A 63 5.44 6.92 -12.98
CA VAL A 63 6.67 7.59 -12.57
C VAL A 63 6.87 7.47 -11.06
N VAL A 64 5.81 7.75 -10.28
CA VAL A 64 5.85 7.61 -8.82
C VAL A 64 6.15 6.16 -8.43
N GLU A 65 5.50 5.17 -9.03
CA GLU A 65 5.80 3.75 -8.81
C GLU A 65 7.27 3.40 -9.13
N GLY A 66 7.81 3.92 -10.22
CA GLY A 66 9.22 3.75 -10.59
C GLY A 66 10.18 4.29 -9.54
N ARG A 67 9.91 5.50 -9.01
CA ARG A 67 10.74 6.13 -7.97
C ARG A 67 10.62 5.41 -6.62
N VAL A 68 9.42 4.98 -6.28
CA VAL A 68 9.13 4.20 -5.08
C VAL A 68 9.90 2.87 -5.09
N ASN A 69 9.94 2.18 -6.22
CA ASN A 69 10.75 0.97 -6.37
C ASN A 69 12.25 1.27 -6.21
N GLY A 70 12.71 2.45 -6.64
CA GLY A 70 14.08 2.92 -6.47
C GLY A 70 14.49 3.17 -5.02
N LEU A 71 13.53 3.48 -4.13
CA LEU A 71 13.77 3.57 -2.68
C LEU A 71 14.03 2.20 -2.03
N GLY A 72 13.93 1.10 -2.78
CA GLY A 72 14.13 -0.26 -2.27
C GLY A 72 12.94 -0.80 -1.47
N VAL A 73 11.77 -0.18 -1.59
CA VAL A 73 10.56 -0.55 -0.85
C VAL A 73 9.78 -1.63 -1.61
N SER A 74 9.89 -2.89 -1.18
CA SER A 74 9.37 -4.04 -1.94
C SER A 74 7.85 -4.27 -1.90
N GLU A 75 7.08 -3.42 -1.23
CA GLU A 75 5.61 -3.59 -1.10
C GLU A 75 4.86 -2.24 -1.09
N ALA A 76 5.43 -1.22 -1.72
CA ALA A 76 4.76 0.05 -1.76
C ALA A 76 3.47 0.00 -2.58
N VAL A 77 2.48 0.77 -2.15
CA VAL A 77 1.18 0.85 -2.80
C VAL A 77 0.98 2.27 -3.28
N VAL A 78 0.83 2.43 -4.60
CA VAL A 78 0.44 3.70 -5.23
C VAL A 78 -0.98 3.51 -5.76
N GLN A 79 -1.91 4.35 -5.32
CA GLN A 79 -3.31 4.29 -5.72
C GLN A 79 -3.85 5.67 -6.02
N GLN A 80 -4.59 5.81 -7.10
CA GLN A 80 -5.33 7.03 -7.36
C GLN A 80 -6.44 7.25 -6.32
N LEU A 81 -6.47 8.48 -5.78
CA LEU A 81 -7.48 8.96 -4.85
C LEU A 81 -8.24 10.12 -5.52
N GLY A 82 -9.50 9.91 -5.87
CA GLY A 82 -10.28 10.92 -6.59
C GLY A 82 -9.71 11.21 -8.00
N ASN A 83 -9.80 12.47 -8.44
CA ASN A 83 -9.48 12.84 -9.82
C ASN A 83 -8.03 13.33 -10.02
N ASN A 84 -7.38 13.83 -8.98
CA ASN A 84 -6.06 14.49 -9.07
C ASN A 84 -5.12 14.16 -7.91
N GLN A 85 -5.41 13.14 -7.08
CA GLN A 85 -4.53 12.76 -5.99
C GLN A 85 -4.05 11.32 -6.14
N LEU A 86 -2.85 11.05 -5.62
CA LEU A 86 -2.22 9.75 -5.51
C LEU A 86 -1.91 9.49 -4.05
N LEU A 87 -2.45 8.39 -3.54
CA LEU A 87 -2.10 7.85 -2.24
C LEU A 87 -0.88 6.93 -2.42
N VAL A 88 0.23 7.29 -1.80
CA VAL A 88 1.48 6.51 -1.78
C VAL A 88 1.70 5.98 -0.37
N GLN A 89 1.85 4.66 -0.23
CA GLN A 89 2.18 4.00 1.02
C GLN A 89 3.55 3.33 0.88
N LEU A 90 4.45 3.65 1.81
CA LEU A 90 5.83 3.20 1.83
C LEU A 90 6.10 2.40 3.11
N PRO A 91 5.84 1.07 3.11
CA PRO A 91 6.14 0.23 4.25
C PRO A 91 7.63 0.24 4.58
N GLY A 92 7.97 0.44 5.85
CA GLY A 92 9.36 0.41 6.34
C GLY A 92 10.18 1.68 6.08
N VAL A 93 9.68 2.66 5.31
CA VAL A 93 10.29 3.99 5.22
C VAL A 93 9.88 4.79 6.44
N SER A 94 10.85 5.16 7.28
CA SER A 94 10.56 5.90 8.52
C SER A 94 10.80 7.41 8.39
N ASP A 95 11.52 7.83 7.35
CA ASP A 95 11.76 9.24 7.04
C ASP A 95 10.81 9.69 5.91
N PRO A 96 9.73 10.41 6.25
CA PRO A 96 8.80 10.89 5.24
C PRO A 96 9.34 12.07 4.44
N GLU A 97 10.30 12.84 4.97
CA GLU A 97 10.87 13.98 4.25
C GLU A 97 11.75 13.50 3.09
N GLN A 98 12.51 12.43 3.29
CA GLN A 98 13.24 11.77 2.21
C GLN A 98 12.31 11.28 1.11
N ALA A 99 11.20 10.63 1.50
CA ALA A 99 10.20 10.18 0.55
C ALA A 99 9.58 11.35 -0.22
N GLU A 100 9.26 12.45 0.46
CA GLU A 100 8.74 13.66 -0.17
C GLU A 100 9.73 14.28 -1.16
N ARG A 101 11.01 14.39 -0.83
CA ARG A 101 12.04 14.91 -1.76
C ARG A 101 12.14 14.06 -3.02
N VAL A 102 12.11 12.74 -2.89
CA VAL A 102 12.25 11.82 -4.03
C VAL A 102 10.97 11.78 -4.88
N LEU A 103 9.79 11.78 -4.25
CA LEU A 103 8.51 11.61 -4.93
C LEU A 103 7.88 12.92 -5.41
N GLY A 104 8.18 14.04 -4.75
CA GLY A 104 7.58 15.35 -5.04
C GLY A 104 8.24 16.15 -6.16
N GLY A 105 9.55 15.94 -6.42
CA GLY A 105 10.26 16.69 -7.46
C GLY A 105 9.78 16.35 -8.88
N THR A 106 9.71 17.32 -9.79
CA THR A 106 9.39 17.04 -11.20
C THR A 106 10.50 16.25 -11.87
N ALA A 107 11.76 16.47 -11.47
CA ALA A 107 12.96 15.81 -12.00
C ALA A 107 13.13 15.96 -13.52
N GLN A 108 12.85 17.14 -14.04
CA GLN A 108 13.10 17.48 -15.44
C GLN A 108 14.60 17.71 -15.64
N LEU A 109 15.28 16.68 -16.12
CA LEU A 109 16.69 16.74 -16.48
C LEU A 109 16.86 17.31 -17.89
N GLU A 110 17.78 18.26 -18.07
CA GLU A 110 18.14 18.83 -19.36
C GLU A 110 19.66 19.06 -19.51
N PHE A 111 20.19 18.84 -20.72
CA PHE A 111 21.61 19.06 -21.04
C PHE A 111 21.78 20.22 -22.00
N ARG A 112 22.21 21.37 -21.51
CA ARG A 112 22.28 22.60 -22.31
C ARG A 112 23.72 22.96 -22.64
N ALA A 113 23.98 23.41 -23.86
CA ALA A 113 25.30 23.92 -24.24
C ALA A 113 25.45 25.38 -23.79
N GLN A 114 26.54 25.72 -23.10
CA GLN A 114 26.80 27.10 -22.68
C GLN A 114 26.97 28.00 -23.90
N ARG A 115 26.41 29.21 -23.94
CA ARG A 115 26.58 30.15 -25.06
C ARG A 115 28.02 30.67 -25.14
N ALA A 116 28.52 30.88 -26.36
CA ALA A 116 29.88 31.37 -26.58
C ALA A 116 30.11 32.75 -25.92
N GLY A 117 31.27 32.92 -25.26
CA GLY A 117 31.69 34.19 -24.66
C GLY A 117 31.04 34.51 -23.30
N THR A 118 30.29 33.57 -22.71
CA THR A 118 29.60 33.78 -21.42
C THR A 118 30.39 33.26 -20.21
N ASP A 119 31.63 32.81 -20.38
CA ASP A 119 32.41 32.14 -19.33
C ASP A 119 32.62 33.00 -18.08
N GLN A 120 32.96 34.28 -18.28
CA GLN A 120 33.12 35.22 -17.18
C GLN A 120 31.78 35.50 -16.49
N GLN A 121 30.71 35.63 -17.27
CA GLN A 121 29.36 35.85 -16.75
C GLN A 121 28.88 34.67 -15.91
N LEU A 122 29.08 33.45 -16.39
CA LEU A 122 28.74 32.23 -15.66
C LEU A 122 29.51 32.13 -14.34
N ALA A 123 30.79 32.50 -14.33
CA ALA A 123 31.58 32.52 -13.11
C ALA A 123 31.06 33.53 -12.08
N ILE A 124 30.67 34.73 -12.53
CA ILE A 124 30.09 35.78 -11.67
C ILE A 124 28.75 35.32 -11.09
N GLU A 125 27.84 34.83 -11.94
CA GLU A 125 26.51 34.40 -11.50
C GLU A 125 26.59 33.20 -10.55
N ASN A 126 27.49 32.24 -10.79
CA ASN A 126 27.73 31.15 -9.86
C ASN A 126 28.24 31.64 -8.50
N GLN A 127 29.08 32.67 -8.47
CA GLN A 127 29.58 33.25 -7.23
C GLN A 127 28.46 33.98 -6.46
N VAL A 128 27.59 34.70 -7.16
CA VAL A 128 26.40 35.35 -6.58
C VAL A 128 25.45 34.30 -6.00
N LEU A 129 25.12 33.27 -6.78
CA LEU A 129 24.26 32.17 -6.34
C LEU A 129 24.83 31.46 -5.10
N GLN A 130 26.13 31.16 -5.08
CA GLN A 130 26.78 30.57 -3.91
C GLN A 130 26.73 31.49 -2.68
N GLY A 131 26.81 32.80 -2.88
CA GLY A 131 26.61 33.80 -1.82
C GLY A 131 25.20 33.71 -1.23
N HIS A 132 24.17 33.70 -2.07
CA HIS A 132 22.77 33.59 -1.63
C HIS A 132 22.48 32.25 -0.92
N LEU A 133 22.99 31.14 -1.46
CA LEU A 133 22.86 29.82 -0.83
C LEU A 133 23.57 29.76 0.53
N GLY A 134 24.73 30.41 0.65
CA GLY A 134 25.45 30.53 1.92
C GLY A 134 24.68 31.33 2.97
N GLU A 135 24.07 32.45 2.57
CA GLU A 135 23.20 33.25 3.45
C GLU A 135 21.96 32.45 3.88
N GLN A 136 21.36 31.68 2.96
CA GLN A 136 20.20 30.84 3.24
C GLN A 136 20.54 29.74 4.26
N ALA A 137 21.67 29.06 4.07
CA ALA A 137 22.12 28.01 4.98
C ALA A 137 22.44 28.57 6.38
N ALA A 138 23.04 29.77 6.45
CA ALA A 138 23.31 30.44 7.72
C ALA A 138 22.01 30.84 8.45
N LEU A 139 21.02 31.36 7.72
CA LEU A 139 19.69 31.66 8.26
C LEU A 139 18.99 30.39 8.75
N GLN A 140 18.99 29.31 7.98
CA GLN A 140 18.40 28.03 8.38
C GLN A 140 19.07 27.44 9.62
N ALA A 141 20.41 27.49 9.71
CA ALA A 141 21.15 27.01 10.87
C ALA A 141 20.89 27.83 12.15
N SER A 142 20.41 29.07 12.02
CA SER A 142 20.08 29.95 13.15
C SER A 142 18.66 29.74 13.69
N LEU A 143 17.81 28.99 12.99
CA LEU A 143 16.44 28.71 13.42
C LEU A 143 16.43 27.62 14.51
N PRO A 144 15.82 27.84 15.69
CA PRO A 144 15.65 26.80 16.69
C PRO A 144 14.69 25.70 16.20
N GLU A 145 15.04 24.43 16.34
CA GLU A 145 14.14 23.30 16.06
C GLU A 145 12.85 23.41 16.89
N GLY A 146 11.71 23.61 16.23
CA GLY A 146 10.39 23.65 16.85
C GLY A 146 9.90 25.02 17.35
N ALA A 147 10.64 26.11 17.12
CA ALA A 147 10.16 27.47 17.39
C ALA A 147 9.43 28.05 16.17
N SER A 148 8.35 28.81 16.41
CA SER A 148 7.66 29.56 15.34
C SER A 148 8.62 30.56 14.71
N VAL A 149 8.86 30.44 13.40
CA VAL A 149 9.69 31.37 12.64
C VAL A 149 9.10 32.78 12.77
N GLU A 150 9.91 33.74 13.22
CA GLU A 150 9.50 35.13 13.31
C GLU A 150 9.11 35.65 11.92
N ALA A 151 8.03 36.45 11.84
CA ALA A 151 7.52 36.96 10.56
C ALA A 151 8.58 37.73 9.74
N GLU A 152 9.50 38.45 10.41
CA GLU A 152 10.61 39.15 9.75
C GLU A 152 11.62 38.18 9.13
N THR A 153 11.89 37.05 9.80
CA THR A 153 12.77 36.00 9.29
C THR A 153 12.13 35.28 8.11
N GLN A 154 10.82 35.05 8.16
CA GLN A 154 10.06 34.45 7.06
C GLN A 154 10.11 35.31 5.78
N VAL A 155 9.87 36.62 5.91
CA VAL A 155 9.95 37.57 4.78
C VAL A 155 11.37 37.61 4.19
N ARG A 156 12.40 37.50 5.04
CA ARG A 156 13.80 37.47 4.57
C ARG A 156 14.12 36.18 3.82
N ILE A 157 13.62 35.04 4.28
CA ILE A 157 13.75 33.75 3.58
C ILE A 157 13.06 33.81 2.21
N GLU A 158 11.83 34.33 2.15
CA GLU A 158 11.08 34.46 0.90
C GLU A 158 11.80 35.36 -0.11
N ARG A 159 12.35 36.50 0.34
CA ARG A 159 13.13 37.39 -0.51
C ARG A 159 14.38 36.70 -1.04
N LEU A 160 15.12 36.02 -0.17
CA LEU A 160 16.34 35.31 -0.56
C LEU A 160 16.05 34.16 -1.53
N GLN A 161 14.93 33.44 -1.33
CA GLN A 161 14.46 32.43 -2.29
C GLN A 161 14.15 33.05 -3.66
N SER A 162 13.52 34.23 -3.69
CA SER A 162 13.29 34.95 -4.95
C SER A 162 14.60 35.38 -5.63
N ASP A 163 15.60 35.82 -4.86
CA ASP A 163 16.90 36.23 -5.39
C ASP A 163 17.69 35.02 -5.92
N ILE A 164 17.58 33.86 -5.27
CA ILE A 164 18.12 32.57 -5.74
C ILE A 164 17.46 32.18 -7.06
N GLN A 165 16.13 32.19 -7.15
CA GLN A 165 15.41 31.86 -8.38
C GLN A 165 15.78 32.79 -9.54
N ALA A 166 15.95 34.10 -9.26
CA ALA A 166 16.40 35.06 -10.26
C ALA A 166 17.82 34.75 -10.75
N SER A 167 18.73 34.37 -9.84
CA SER A 167 20.11 33.99 -10.18
C SER A 167 20.14 32.69 -10.98
N GLU A 168 19.35 31.69 -10.61
CA GLU A 168 19.22 30.42 -11.34
C GLU A 168 18.65 30.64 -12.76
N ALA A 169 17.66 31.52 -12.91
CA ALA A 169 17.13 31.90 -14.21
C ALA A 169 18.16 32.67 -15.06
N ALA A 170 18.96 33.55 -14.45
CA ALA A 170 20.06 34.25 -15.14
C ALA A 170 21.09 33.24 -15.67
N ILE A 171 21.50 32.28 -14.85
CA ILE A 171 22.41 31.19 -15.24
C ILE A 171 21.79 30.38 -16.37
N ALA A 172 20.53 29.95 -16.27
CA ALA A 172 19.84 29.19 -17.30
C ALA A 172 19.84 29.90 -18.67
N ASN A 173 19.71 31.23 -18.68
CA ASN A 173 19.74 32.05 -19.90
C ASN A 173 21.12 32.12 -20.57
N LEU A 174 22.21 31.77 -19.85
CA LEU A 174 23.55 31.67 -20.43
C LEU A 174 23.73 30.38 -21.26
N PHE A 175 22.76 29.48 -21.26
CA PHE A 175 22.79 28.25 -22.02
C PHE A 175 21.78 28.26 -23.18
N GLU A 176 22.05 27.44 -24.19
CA GLU A 176 21.16 27.22 -25.32
C GLU A 176 20.08 26.19 -24.93
N PRO A 177 18.80 26.39 -25.29
CA PRO A 177 17.77 25.38 -25.11
C PRO A 177 18.20 24.09 -25.83
N SER A 178 18.00 22.94 -25.20
CA SER A 178 18.31 21.65 -25.79
C SER A 178 17.08 20.75 -25.84
N SER A 179 17.07 19.83 -26.80
CA SER A 179 16.11 18.73 -26.87
C SER A 179 16.62 17.44 -26.21
N LEU A 180 17.74 17.51 -25.48
CA LEU A 180 18.32 16.38 -24.76
C LEU A 180 17.89 16.44 -23.30
N GLY A 181 16.95 15.57 -22.92
CA GLY A 181 16.36 15.52 -21.60
C GLY A 181 16.42 14.15 -20.93
N GLY A 182 15.79 14.07 -19.76
CA GLY A 182 15.68 12.85 -18.96
C GLY A 182 14.86 11.73 -19.61
N ASP A 183 13.99 12.05 -20.58
CA ASP A 183 13.22 11.09 -21.38
C ASP A 183 14.09 10.15 -22.23
N GLN A 184 15.33 10.58 -22.51
CA GLN A 184 16.30 9.82 -23.30
C GLN A 184 17.23 8.94 -22.43
N LEU A 185 16.99 8.88 -21.11
CA LEU A 185 17.72 8.02 -20.19
C LEU A 185 17.12 6.61 -20.13
N THR A 186 18.01 5.63 -19.97
CA THR A 186 17.67 4.22 -19.74
C THR A 186 17.96 3.79 -18.31
N ASP A 187 19.00 4.36 -17.70
CA ASP A 187 19.39 4.04 -16.32
C ASP A 187 20.17 5.20 -15.69
N ALA A 188 20.14 5.25 -14.36
CA ALA A 188 20.87 6.20 -13.52
C ALA A 188 21.26 5.50 -12.21
N ILE A 189 22.55 5.55 -11.86
CA ILE A 189 23.12 4.85 -10.71
C ILE A 189 24.03 5.80 -9.94
N ALA A 190 23.82 5.92 -8.63
CA ALA A 190 24.74 6.62 -7.75
C ALA A 190 25.95 5.74 -7.43
N GLY A 191 27.14 6.32 -7.48
CA GLY A 191 28.40 5.63 -7.17
C GLY A 191 29.48 6.61 -6.78
N THR A 192 30.71 6.09 -6.64
CA THR A 192 31.89 6.91 -6.36
C THR A 192 32.84 6.88 -7.55
N ASP A 193 33.40 8.04 -7.89
CA ASP A 193 34.47 8.14 -8.88
C ASP A 193 35.80 7.55 -8.35
N SER A 194 36.82 7.52 -9.20
CA SER A 194 38.17 7.07 -8.84
C SER A 194 38.84 7.90 -7.74
N ALA A 195 38.33 9.11 -7.46
CA ALA A 195 38.79 9.99 -6.38
C ALA A 195 37.95 9.84 -5.09
N GLY A 196 36.98 8.92 -5.06
CA GLY A 196 36.10 8.69 -3.92
C GLY A 196 34.99 9.72 -3.75
N ARG A 197 34.73 10.57 -4.75
CA ARG A 197 33.64 11.55 -4.74
C ARG A 197 32.36 10.91 -5.26
N TRP A 198 31.22 11.26 -4.68
CA TRP A 198 29.93 10.77 -5.14
C TRP A 198 29.54 11.40 -6.48
N VAL A 199 29.14 10.55 -7.41
CA VAL A 199 28.71 10.90 -8.77
C VAL A 199 27.47 10.10 -9.14
N VAL A 200 26.70 10.60 -10.10
CA VAL A 200 25.57 9.85 -10.69
C VAL A 200 25.95 9.47 -12.11
N SER A 201 26.17 8.18 -12.34
CA SER A 201 26.41 7.60 -13.66
C SER A 201 25.08 7.39 -14.36
N ILE A 202 24.92 8.00 -15.53
CA ILE A 202 23.70 7.92 -16.34
C ILE A 202 23.98 7.20 -17.66
N ARG A 203 22.95 6.54 -18.19
CA ARG A 203 23.01 5.86 -19.49
C ARG A 203 21.87 6.30 -20.37
N PHE A 204 22.20 6.83 -21.54
CA PHE A 204 21.24 7.20 -22.57
C PHE A 204 20.79 5.99 -23.40
N ASN A 205 19.62 6.11 -24.01
CA ASN A 205 19.23 5.24 -25.12
C ASN A 205 20.04 5.57 -26.39
N ASN A 206 19.88 4.79 -27.46
CA ASN A 206 20.65 4.99 -28.69
C ASN A 206 20.46 6.39 -29.30
N GLU A 207 19.25 6.95 -29.23
CA GLU A 207 18.97 8.28 -29.78
C GLU A 207 19.62 9.39 -28.93
N GLY A 208 19.44 9.34 -27.62
CA GLY A 208 20.04 10.29 -26.68
C GLY A 208 21.55 10.23 -26.67
N GLY A 209 22.14 9.04 -26.80
CA GLY A 209 23.59 8.87 -26.93
C GLY A 209 24.16 9.56 -28.17
N ASN A 210 23.46 9.47 -29.31
CA ASN A 210 23.87 10.16 -30.54
C ASN A 210 23.72 11.68 -30.41
N ARG A 211 22.60 12.17 -29.86
CA ARG A 211 22.38 13.60 -29.62
C ARG A 211 23.39 14.18 -28.62
N PHE A 212 23.74 13.42 -27.58
CA PHE A 212 24.77 13.81 -26.62
C PHE A 212 26.16 13.87 -27.28
N ALA A 213 26.49 12.91 -28.16
CA ALA A 213 27.73 12.95 -28.93
C ALA A 213 27.78 14.18 -29.86
N GLU A 214 26.67 14.52 -30.53
CA GLU A 214 26.58 15.73 -31.36
C GLU A 214 26.74 17.01 -30.55
N LEU A 215 26.06 17.11 -29.40
CA LEU A 215 26.13 18.28 -28.51
C LEU A 215 27.54 18.46 -27.94
N THR A 216 28.16 17.38 -27.45
CA THR A 216 29.54 17.40 -26.92
C THR A 216 30.55 17.75 -28.01
N LYS A 217 30.37 17.24 -29.23
CA LYS A 217 31.24 17.55 -30.38
C LYS A 217 31.20 19.03 -30.75
N ALA A 218 30.04 19.68 -30.68
CA ALA A 218 29.88 21.09 -31.05
C ALA A 218 30.62 22.07 -30.12
N ILE A 219 30.93 21.66 -28.89
CA ILE A 219 31.54 22.50 -27.85
C ILE A 219 32.93 22.03 -27.42
N ALA A 220 33.33 20.81 -27.76
CA ALA A 220 34.61 20.23 -27.39
C ALA A 220 35.77 21.12 -27.85
N GLY A 221 36.67 21.44 -26.91
CA GLY A 221 37.85 22.27 -27.18
C GLY A 221 37.61 23.76 -27.37
N THR A 222 36.37 24.24 -27.20
CA THR A 222 36.03 25.67 -27.25
C THR A 222 36.15 26.37 -25.88
N GLY A 223 36.32 25.59 -24.80
CA GLY A 223 36.28 26.09 -23.42
C GLY A 223 34.87 26.17 -22.81
N ARG A 224 33.83 25.98 -23.63
CA ARG A 224 32.41 25.98 -23.21
C ARG A 224 32.08 24.75 -22.35
N ALA A 225 31.19 24.92 -21.38
CA ALA A 225 30.67 23.85 -20.54
C ALA A 225 29.35 23.25 -21.05
N ILE A 226 29.06 22.02 -20.64
CA ILE A 226 27.71 21.42 -20.70
C ILE A 226 27.03 21.69 -19.38
N GLY A 227 25.98 22.49 -19.38
CA GLY A 227 25.14 22.68 -18.21
C GLY A 227 24.18 21.50 -18.06
N ILE A 228 24.25 20.83 -16.92
CA ILE A 228 23.32 19.77 -16.52
C ILE A 228 22.32 20.41 -15.57
N PHE A 229 21.08 20.52 -16.02
CA PHE A 229 20.00 21.17 -15.28
C PHE A 229 19.00 20.16 -14.77
N LEU A 230 18.49 20.37 -13.55
CA LEU A 230 17.36 19.65 -12.98
C LEU A 230 16.33 20.68 -12.54
N ASP A 231 15.12 20.62 -13.08
CA ASP A 231 14.04 21.57 -12.78
C ASP A 231 14.50 23.04 -12.94
N ASN A 232 15.28 23.30 -14.00
CA ASN A 232 15.90 24.59 -14.35
C ASN A 232 16.99 25.10 -13.38
N ARG A 233 17.38 24.32 -12.37
CA ARG A 233 18.53 24.56 -11.51
C ARG A 233 19.79 23.90 -12.06
N LEU A 234 20.89 24.63 -12.14
CA LEU A 234 22.18 24.09 -12.59
C LEU A 234 22.76 23.15 -11.53
N LEU A 235 22.91 21.86 -11.86
CA LEU A 235 23.57 20.87 -11.00
C LEU A 235 25.09 20.89 -11.18
N SER A 236 25.53 20.89 -12.44
CA SER A 236 26.95 20.89 -12.78
C SER A 236 27.18 21.44 -14.18
N ALA A 237 28.38 21.99 -14.40
CA ALA A 237 28.81 22.55 -15.68
C ALA A 237 30.21 22.06 -16.08
N PRO A 238 30.41 20.74 -16.33
CA PRO A 238 31.70 20.24 -16.77
C PRO A 238 32.10 20.78 -18.14
N GLN A 239 33.39 21.07 -18.32
CA GLN A 239 33.98 21.42 -19.60
C GLN A 239 34.23 20.18 -20.44
N VAL A 240 34.05 20.30 -21.76
CA VAL A 240 34.31 19.20 -22.70
C VAL A 240 35.73 19.31 -23.26
N ASN A 241 36.55 18.30 -22.96
CA ASN A 241 37.94 18.24 -23.40
C ASN A 241 38.07 18.20 -24.93
N VAL A 242 39.19 18.75 -25.43
CA VAL A 242 39.52 18.81 -26.88
C VAL A 242 39.50 17.43 -27.55
N GLN A 243 39.80 16.36 -26.81
CA GLN A 243 39.82 14.98 -27.33
C GLN A 243 38.48 14.53 -27.93
N TYR A 244 37.36 15.18 -27.58
CA TYR A 244 36.03 14.87 -28.10
C TYR A 244 35.60 15.75 -29.28
N ALA A 245 36.50 16.59 -29.82
CA ALA A 245 36.18 17.52 -30.93
C ALA A 245 35.87 16.81 -32.26
N GLU A 246 36.44 15.62 -32.49
CA GLU A 246 36.20 14.88 -33.74
C GLU A 246 34.96 13.98 -33.66
N THR A 247 34.79 13.26 -32.54
CA THR A 247 33.78 12.19 -32.40
C THR A 247 32.65 12.50 -31.43
N GLY A 248 32.81 13.47 -30.54
CA GLY A 248 31.96 13.63 -29.36
C GLY A 248 32.18 12.50 -28.34
N ILE A 249 31.46 12.57 -27.22
CA ILE A 249 31.42 11.50 -26.23
C ILE A 249 30.46 10.42 -26.74
N THR A 250 31.03 9.37 -27.34
CA THR A 250 30.29 8.22 -27.87
C THR A 250 30.15 7.12 -26.81
N GLY A 251 29.17 6.23 -26.97
CA GLY A 251 28.90 5.12 -26.05
C GLY A 251 27.75 5.35 -25.07
N GLY A 252 27.12 6.53 -25.10
CA GLY A 252 25.85 6.79 -24.40
C GLY A 252 25.94 6.79 -22.86
N GLY A 253 27.15 6.84 -22.29
CA GLY A 253 27.36 6.98 -20.85
C GLY A 253 27.83 8.40 -20.50
N ALA A 254 27.36 8.93 -19.38
CA ALA A 254 27.86 10.17 -18.81
C ALA A 254 27.87 10.10 -17.28
N GLU A 255 28.66 10.96 -16.63
CA GLU A 255 28.73 11.08 -15.18
C GLU A 255 28.37 12.50 -14.79
N ILE A 256 27.40 12.65 -13.88
CA ILE A 256 27.03 13.91 -13.26
C ILE A 256 27.87 14.05 -11.99
N SER A 257 28.84 14.94 -12.02
CA SER A 257 29.71 15.25 -10.88
C SER A 257 29.30 16.55 -10.19
N GLY A 258 29.36 16.59 -8.87
CA GLY A 258 29.03 17.78 -8.07
C GLY A 258 29.44 17.61 -6.62
N SER A 259 29.00 18.52 -5.75
CA SER A 259 29.18 18.41 -4.30
C SER A 259 28.12 17.49 -3.68
N PHE A 260 28.00 16.26 -4.20
CA PHE A 260 26.98 15.31 -3.75
C PHE A 260 27.43 14.56 -2.49
N THR A 261 26.47 14.29 -1.61
CA THR A 261 26.58 13.28 -0.55
C THR A 261 26.08 11.93 -1.07
N ALA A 262 26.34 10.85 -0.33
CA ALA A 262 25.81 9.53 -0.64
C ALA A 262 24.28 9.53 -0.80
N GLU A 263 23.61 10.26 0.11
CA GLU A 263 22.16 10.40 0.12
C GLU A 263 21.66 11.21 -1.06
N SER A 264 22.19 12.42 -1.29
CA SER A 264 21.73 13.27 -2.39
C SER A 264 21.99 12.65 -3.77
N ALA A 265 23.11 11.93 -3.93
CA ALA A 265 23.42 11.21 -5.17
C ALA A 265 22.40 10.08 -5.42
N ASN A 266 22.04 9.34 -4.37
CA ASN A 266 21.05 8.26 -4.47
C ASN A 266 19.64 8.80 -4.75
N GLU A 267 19.22 9.86 -4.04
CA GLU A 267 17.94 10.57 -4.29
C GLU A 267 17.84 11.02 -5.75
N LEU A 268 18.90 11.67 -6.27
CA LEU A 268 18.97 12.10 -7.67
C LEU A 268 18.90 10.91 -8.63
N ALA A 269 19.66 9.83 -8.38
CA ALA A 269 19.64 8.64 -9.22
C ALA A 269 18.24 8.00 -9.29
N ILE A 270 17.51 7.96 -8.16
CA ILE A 270 16.14 7.44 -8.10
C ILE A 270 15.18 8.33 -8.89
N GLN A 271 15.27 9.65 -8.71
CA GLN A 271 14.46 10.62 -9.46
C GLN A 271 14.68 10.48 -10.98
N LEU A 272 15.93 10.37 -11.43
CA LEU A 272 16.28 10.22 -12.85
C LEU A 272 15.82 8.87 -13.42
N ARG A 273 15.92 7.77 -12.65
CA ARG A 273 15.48 6.44 -13.10
C ARG A 273 13.95 6.34 -13.20
N GLY A 274 13.23 7.00 -12.30
CA GLY A 274 11.77 7.05 -12.34
C GLY A 274 11.21 7.90 -13.47
N GLY A 275 12.02 8.81 -14.04
CA GLY A 275 11.62 9.71 -15.11
C GLY A 275 11.03 11.02 -14.59
N ALA A 276 10.83 11.96 -15.53
CA ALA A 276 10.26 13.28 -15.23
C ALA A 276 8.74 13.21 -15.11
N LEU A 277 8.20 13.95 -14.14
CA LEU A 277 6.75 14.11 -14.00
C LEU A 277 6.23 15.07 -15.09
N PRO A 278 5.11 14.72 -15.76
CA PRO A 278 4.50 15.60 -16.77
C PRO A 278 3.84 16.84 -16.16
N LEU A 279 3.50 16.77 -14.87
CA LEU A 279 2.81 17.80 -14.11
C LEU A 279 3.50 17.97 -12.74
N PRO A 280 3.55 19.20 -12.21
CA PRO A 280 4.03 19.43 -10.85
C PRO A 280 3.11 18.75 -9.84
N VAL A 281 3.71 18.27 -8.75
CA VAL A 281 2.98 17.59 -7.68
C VAL A 281 3.34 18.21 -6.33
N GLU A 282 2.40 18.15 -5.39
CA GLU A 282 2.56 18.67 -4.04
C GLU A 282 2.07 17.62 -3.03
N VAL A 283 2.77 17.48 -1.91
CA VAL A 283 2.33 16.58 -0.83
C VAL A 283 1.31 17.33 0.04
N VAL A 284 0.05 16.90 -0.04
CA VAL A 284 -1.07 17.53 0.70
C VAL A 284 -1.23 16.94 2.08
N GLU A 285 -0.88 15.66 2.23
CA GLU A 285 -0.97 14.98 3.52
C GLU A 285 0.21 14.04 3.68
N ASN A 286 0.83 14.07 4.85
CA ASN A 286 1.91 13.19 5.24
C ASN A 286 1.56 12.57 6.60
N ARG A 287 1.45 11.24 6.64
CA ARG A 287 1.23 10.47 7.85
C ARG A 287 2.31 9.43 7.99
N THR A 288 3.04 9.48 9.09
CA THR A 288 4.05 8.46 9.41
C THR A 288 3.58 7.64 10.61
N VAL A 289 3.61 6.32 10.46
CA VAL A 289 3.30 5.38 11.55
C VAL A 289 4.59 4.69 11.98
N GLY A 290 4.99 4.91 13.22
CA GLY A 290 6.18 4.29 13.79
C GLY A 290 6.07 2.75 13.85
N PRO A 291 7.14 2.00 13.55
CA PRO A 291 7.14 0.52 13.60
C PRO A 291 6.75 -0.06 14.97
N THR A 292 7.05 0.67 16.05
CA THR A 292 6.73 0.27 17.44
C THR A 292 5.23 0.32 17.73
N LEU A 293 4.52 1.32 17.19
CA LEU A 293 3.06 1.46 17.35
C LEU A 293 2.33 0.31 16.67
N GLY A 294 2.81 -0.13 15.50
CA GLY A 294 2.24 -1.27 14.79
C GLY A 294 2.39 -2.58 15.57
N ARG A 295 3.59 -2.88 16.08
CA ARG A 295 3.83 -4.12 16.84
C ARG A 295 3.00 -4.20 18.12
N ASP A 296 2.91 -3.11 18.89
CA ASP A 296 2.10 -3.07 20.12
C ASP A 296 0.60 -3.24 19.81
N SER A 297 0.12 -2.57 18.75
CA SER A 297 -1.27 -2.70 18.29
C SER A 297 -1.61 -4.11 17.81
N ILE A 298 -0.69 -4.79 17.12
CA ILE A 298 -0.85 -6.20 16.72
C ILE A 298 -0.98 -7.07 17.96
N GLN A 299 -0.07 -6.93 18.93
CA GLN A 299 -0.07 -7.77 20.12
C GLN A 299 -1.35 -7.60 20.92
N ARG A 300 -1.78 -6.35 21.18
CA ARG A 300 -3.03 -6.06 21.91
C ARG A 300 -4.25 -6.59 21.17
N SER A 301 -4.34 -6.39 19.85
CA SER A 301 -5.44 -6.90 19.03
C SER A 301 -5.48 -8.43 19.00
N LEU A 302 -4.32 -9.08 18.92
CA LEU A 302 -4.22 -10.54 18.96
C LEU A 302 -4.66 -11.10 20.32
N TYR A 303 -4.20 -10.50 21.43
CA TYR A 303 -4.64 -10.91 22.76
C TYR A 303 -6.14 -10.70 22.97
N ALA A 304 -6.67 -9.53 22.58
CA ALA A 304 -8.10 -9.25 22.67
C ALA A 304 -8.93 -10.23 21.82
N GLY A 305 -8.48 -10.50 20.58
CA GLY A 305 -9.11 -11.45 19.68
C GLY A 305 -9.09 -12.89 20.21
N LEU A 306 -7.96 -13.37 20.74
CA LEU A 306 -7.82 -14.71 21.30
C LEU A 306 -8.68 -14.90 22.56
N VAL A 307 -8.66 -13.92 23.48
CA VAL A 307 -9.48 -13.98 24.69
C VAL A 307 -10.97 -13.92 24.34
N GLY A 308 -11.36 -13.03 23.43
CA GLY A 308 -12.74 -12.93 22.94
C GLY A 308 -13.22 -14.22 22.28
N LEU A 309 -12.42 -14.79 21.38
CA LEU A 309 -12.72 -16.07 20.72
C LEU A 309 -12.85 -17.20 21.76
N ALA A 310 -11.92 -17.30 22.72
CA ALA A 310 -11.97 -18.33 23.75
C ALA A 310 -13.24 -18.23 24.60
N LEU A 311 -13.65 -17.03 25.00
CA LEU A 311 -14.90 -16.81 25.74
C LEU A 311 -16.13 -17.23 24.94
N VAL A 312 -16.16 -16.92 23.64
CA VAL A 312 -17.26 -17.31 22.75
C VAL A 312 -17.32 -18.83 22.59
N LEU A 313 -16.20 -19.51 22.37
CA LEU A 313 -16.12 -20.97 22.28
C LEU A 313 -16.61 -21.63 23.57
N VAL A 314 -16.15 -21.14 24.74
CA VAL A 314 -16.61 -21.65 26.04
C VAL A 314 -18.10 -21.45 26.23
N PHE A 315 -18.63 -20.27 25.89
CA PHE A 315 -20.06 -19.98 25.97
C PHE A 315 -20.87 -20.94 25.08
N MET A 316 -20.44 -21.15 23.84
CA MET A 316 -21.09 -22.06 22.89
C MET A 316 -21.09 -23.49 23.40
N ALA A 317 -19.95 -24.00 23.85
CA ALA A 317 -19.84 -25.35 24.39
C ALA A 317 -20.68 -25.55 25.66
N VAL A 318 -20.71 -24.58 26.58
CA VAL A 318 -21.46 -24.70 27.85
C VAL A 318 -22.97 -24.57 27.64
N TYR A 319 -23.41 -23.56 26.90
CA TYR A 319 -24.83 -23.27 26.74
C TYR A 319 -25.50 -24.21 25.72
N TYR A 320 -24.85 -24.48 24.59
CA TYR A 320 -25.38 -25.31 23.51
C TYR A 320 -24.88 -26.76 23.50
N ARG A 321 -23.97 -27.15 24.40
CA ARG A 321 -23.48 -28.54 24.54
C ARG A 321 -22.96 -29.12 23.22
N LEU A 322 -23.57 -30.22 22.74
CA LEU A 322 -23.10 -30.93 21.55
C LEU A 322 -23.23 -30.07 20.28
N PRO A 323 -24.39 -29.46 19.98
CA PRO A 323 -24.47 -28.44 18.92
C PRO A 323 -23.41 -27.34 19.03
N GLY A 324 -23.14 -26.86 20.24
CA GLY A 324 -22.09 -25.86 20.51
C GLY A 324 -20.71 -26.32 20.04
N ILE A 325 -20.26 -27.48 20.50
CA ILE A 325 -18.96 -28.05 20.13
C ILE A 325 -18.86 -28.28 18.62
N LEU A 326 -19.94 -28.70 17.96
CA LEU A 326 -19.95 -28.88 16.50
C LEU A 326 -19.85 -27.54 15.76
N ALA A 327 -20.48 -26.48 16.29
CA ALA A 327 -20.32 -25.12 15.77
C ALA A 327 -18.89 -24.60 15.99
N ASP A 328 -18.25 -24.92 17.11
CA ASP A 328 -16.86 -24.53 17.39
C ASP A 328 -15.90 -25.14 16.37
N VAL A 329 -16.07 -26.42 16.02
CA VAL A 329 -15.30 -27.07 14.93
C VAL A 329 -15.55 -26.37 13.60
N ALA A 330 -16.81 -26.02 13.30
CA ALA A 330 -17.14 -25.27 12.10
C ALA A 330 -16.53 -23.85 12.12
N LEU A 331 -16.44 -23.19 13.28
CA LEU A 331 -15.85 -21.88 13.44
C LEU A 331 -14.33 -21.89 13.19
N ILE A 332 -13.64 -22.96 13.59
CA ILE A 332 -12.21 -23.15 13.27
C ILE A 332 -12.03 -23.31 11.76
N ILE A 333 -12.87 -24.11 11.10
CA ILE A 333 -12.87 -24.27 9.64
C ILE A 333 -13.13 -22.91 8.97
N TYR A 334 -14.11 -22.16 9.46
CA TYR A 334 -14.40 -20.79 9.01
C TYR A 334 -13.16 -19.89 9.08
N ALA A 335 -12.50 -19.84 10.24
CA ALA A 335 -11.32 -18.99 10.45
C ALA A 335 -10.19 -19.36 9.47
N LEU A 336 -9.95 -20.65 9.23
CA LEU A 336 -8.96 -21.14 8.26
C LEU A 336 -9.34 -20.75 6.82
N LEU A 337 -10.59 -20.95 6.42
CA LEU A 337 -11.06 -20.61 5.08
C LEU A 337 -10.99 -19.10 4.83
N THR A 338 -11.38 -18.28 5.82
CA THR A 338 -11.31 -16.82 5.72
C THR A 338 -9.87 -16.32 5.63
N TRP A 339 -8.96 -16.87 6.44
CA TRP A 339 -7.55 -16.51 6.38
C TRP A 339 -6.92 -16.91 5.03
N ALA A 340 -7.22 -18.11 4.53
CA ALA A 340 -6.77 -18.55 3.21
C ALA A 340 -7.32 -17.68 2.08
N ALA A 341 -8.59 -17.23 2.18
CA ALA A 341 -9.19 -16.33 1.21
C ALA A 341 -8.49 -14.96 1.18
N PHE A 342 -8.08 -14.42 2.33
CA PHE A 342 -7.30 -13.18 2.39
C PHE A 342 -5.97 -13.31 1.64
N ASN A 343 -5.26 -14.41 1.85
CA ASN A 343 -3.99 -14.67 1.17
C ASN A 343 -4.18 -14.85 -0.34
N LEU A 344 -5.18 -15.63 -0.76
CA LEU A 344 -5.46 -15.90 -2.17
C LEU A 344 -5.87 -14.64 -2.95
N LEU A 345 -6.65 -13.75 -2.33
CA LEU A 345 -7.10 -12.50 -2.93
C LEU A 345 -6.08 -11.36 -2.79
N GLY A 346 -4.93 -11.58 -2.12
CA GLY A 346 -3.92 -10.56 -1.91
C GLY A 346 -4.37 -9.40 -1.03
N VAL A 347 -5.28 -9.65 -0.08
CA VAL A 347 -5.82 -8.62 0.83
C VAL A 347 -4.71 -8.11 1.75
N THR A 348 -4.60 -6.79 1.87
CA THR A 348 -3.70 -6.15 2.85
C THR A 348 -4.36 -6.10 4.22
N LEU A 349 -3.79 -6.82 5.19
CA LEU A 349 -4.31 -6.87 6.55
C LEU A 349 -3.90 -5.61 7.31
N THR A 350 -4.86 -4.74 7.64
CA THR A 350 -4.66 -3.51 8.44
C THR A 350 -5.20 -3.71 9.87
N LEU A 351 -4.97 -2.75 10.77
CA LEU A 351 -5.53 -2.82 12.12
C LEU A 351 -7.08 -2.83 12.10
N PRO A 352 -7.77 -1.96 11.32
CA PRO A 352 -9.20 -2.11 11.10
C PRO A 352 -9.56 -3.44 10.41
N GLY A 353 -8.76 -3.93 9.46
CA GLY A 353 -8.98 -5.24 8.84
C GLY A 353 -9.02 -6.39 9.87
N ILE A 354 -8.13 -6.37 10.87
CA ILE A 354 -8.15 -7.32 11.99
C ILE A 354 -9.45 -7.18 12.80
N ALA A 355 -9.89 -5.95 13.08
CA ALA A 355 -11.16 -5.72 13.77
C ALA A 355 -12.36 -6.25 12.96
N GLY A 356 -12.34 -6.09 11.63
CA GLY A 356 -13.33 -6.65 10.71
C GLY A 356 -13.38 -8.18 10.77
N PHE A 357 -12.21 -8.83 10.80
CA PHE A 357 -12.11 -10.28 10.98
C PHE A 357 -12.61 -10.76 12.35
N ILE A 358 -12.27 -10.06 13.44
CA ILE A 358 -12.77 -10.38 14.79
C ILE A 358 -14.30 -10.21 14.85
N LEU A 359 -14.84 -9.14 14.25
CA LEU A 359 -16.28 -8.92 14.17
C LEU A 359 -16.97 -10.01 13.35
N SER A 360 -16.37 -10.45 12.25
CA SER A 360 -16.93 -11.51 11.41
C SER A 360 -16.98 -12.87 12.11
N ILE A 361 -16.04 -13.16 13.01
CA ILE A 361 -16.11 -14.34 13.91
C ILE A 361 -17.37 -14.27 14.78
N GLY A 362 -17.68 -13.12 15.39
CA GLY A 362 -18.88 -12.94 16.21
C GLY A 362 -20.17 -13.19 15.42
N MET A 363 -20.26 -12.63 14.22
CA MET A 363 -21.41 -12.84 13.32
C MET A 363 -21.52 -14.29 12.83
N ALA A 364 -20.38 -14.98 12.61
CA ALA A 364 -20.38 -16.39 12.23
C ALA A 364 -20.99 -17.29 13.33
N VAL A 365 -20.80 -16.91 14.60
CA VAL A 365 -21.41 -17.62 15.75
C VAL A 365 -22.91 -17.31 15.87
N ASP A 366 -23.33 -16.08 15.60
CA ASP A 366 -24.75 -15.67 15.65
C ASP A 366 -25.64 -16.52 14.71
N ALA A 367 -25.16 -16.80 13.49
CA ALA A 367 -25.86 -17.69 12.57
C ALA A 367 -26.11 -19.10 13.17
N ASN A 368 -25.11 -19.65 13.88
CA ASN A 368 -25.25 -20.94 14.55
C ASN A 368 -26.23 -20.86 15.74
N VAL A 369 -26.20 -19.78 16.51
CA VAL A 369 -27.13 -19.51 17.62
C VAL A 369 -28.59 -19.51 17.13
N LEU A 370 -28.89 -18.80 16.03
CA LEU A 370 -30.23 -18.78 15.43
C LEU A 370 -30.71 -20.18 14.99
N ILE A 371 -29.84 -20.96 14.34
CA ILE A 371 -30.16 -22.35 13.95
C ILE A 371 -30.47 -23.18 15.18
N PHE A 372 -29.69 -23.05 16.24
CA PHE A 372 -29.84 -23.85 17.45
C PHE A 372 -31.12 -23.48 18.20
N GLU A 373 -31.42 -22.20 18.40
CA GLU A 373 -32.67 -21.80 19.06
C GLU A 373 -33.91 -22.24 18.27
N ARG A 374 -33.92 -22.11 16.93
CA ARG A 374 -35.00 -22.66 16.10
C ARG A 374 -35.11 -24.17 16.21
N THR A 375 -33.98 -24.88 16.24
CA THR A 375 -33.97 -26.34 16.45
C THR A 375 -34.53 -26.71 17.84
N ARG A 376 -34.20 -25.94 18.89
CA ARG A 376 -34.70 -26.13 20.26
C ARG A 376 -36.21 -25.87 20.36
N GLU A 377 -36.71 -24.84 19.68
CA GLU A 377 -38.15 -24.52 19.56
C GLU A 377 -38.93 -25.72 18.98
N GLU A 378 -38.39 -26.33 17.92
CA GLU A 378 -38.99 -27.50 17.26
C GLU A 378 -38.89 -28.78 18.11
N LEU A 379 -37.79 -28.96 18.84
CA LEU A 379 -37.63 -30.07 19.79
C LEU A 379 -38.60 -29.98 20.97
N ARG A 380 -38.92 -28.77 21.45
CA ARG A 380 -39.92 -28.55 22.51
C ARG A 380 -41.35 -28.78 22.02
N SER A 381 -41.57 -28.73 20.71
CA SER A 381 -42.86 -28.99 20.06
C SER A 381 -43.06 -30.48 19.72
N ASP A 382 -42.38 -31.39 20.43
CA ASP A 382 -42.43 -32.86 20.28
C ASP A 382 -42.11 -33.41 18.88
N LYS A 383 -41.39 -32.66 18.05
CA LYS A 383 -40.88 -33.17 16.76
C LYS A 383 -39.68 -34.09 16.96
N THR A 384 -39.49 -35.03 16.04
CA THR A 384 -38.34 -35.94 16.07
C THR A 384 -37.04 -35.17 15.85
N LEU A 385 -35.95 -35.58 16.52
CA LEU A 385 -34.64 -34.90 16.47
C LEU A 385 -34.18 -34.57 15.05
N TYR A 386 -34.35 -35.51 14.11
CA TYR A 386 -33.99 -35.29 12.71
C TYR A 386 -34.84 -34.19 12.05
N ARG A 387 -36.16 -34.23 12.22
CA ARG A 387 -37.09 -33.23 11.65
C ARG A 387 -36.92 -31.85 12.31
N SER A 388 -36.63 -31.81 13.61
CA SER A 388 -36.41 -30.55 14.33
C SER A 388 -35.16 -29.83 13.83
N VAL A 389 -34.09 -30.57 13.57
CA VAL A 389 -32.84 -30.03 13.01
C VAL A 389 -33.07 -29.55 11.58
N GLU A 390 -33.70 -30.37 10.74
CA GLU A 390 -34.03 -29.98 9.36
C GLU A 390 -34.91 -28.73 9.28
N SER A 391 -35.96 -28.67 10.12
CA SER A 391 -36.84 -27.49 10.25
C SER A 391 -36.10 -26.27 10.79
N GLY A 392 -35.21 -26.47 11.77
CA GLY A 392 -34.39 -25.41 12.34
C GLY A 392 -33.50 -24.72 11.31
N PHE A 393 -32.77 -25.50 10.49
CA PHE A 393 -31.98 -24.96 9.38
C PHE A 393 -32.84 -24.25 8.33
N PHE A 394 -34.00 -24.81 7.98
CA PHE A 394 -34.89 -24.22 6.97
C PHE A 394 -35.49 -22.88 7.44
N ARG A 395 -35.97 -22.81 8.68
CA ARG A 395 -36.56 -21.58 9.25
C ARG A 395 -35.51 -20.51 9.55
N ALA A 396 -34.33 -20.89 10.00
CA ALA A 396 -33.25 -19.94 10.29
C ALA A 396 -32.62 -19.35 9.01
N PHE A 397 -32.72 -20.04 7.87
CA PHE A 397 -32.07 -19.62 6.62
C PHE A 397 -32.44 -18.19 6.20
N SER A 398 -33.72 -17.82 6.22
CA SER A 398 -34.16 -16.46 5.81
C SER A 398 -33.52 -15.40 6.68
N SER A 399 -33.62 -15.55 8.01
CA SER A 399 -33.05 -14.56 8.94
C SER A 399 -31.53 -14.44 8.83
N ILE A 400 -30.82 -15.55 8.59
CA ILE A 400 -29.36 -15.54 8.38
C ILE A 400 -29.01 -14.85 7.06
N LEU A 401 -29.76 -15.14 6.00
CA LEU A 401 -29.55 -14.51 4.70
C LEU A 401 -29.81 -13.00 4.80
N ASP A 402 -30.90 -12.59 5.41
CA ASP A 402 -31.29 -11.17 5.56
C ASP A 402 -30.23 -10.38 6.36
N GLY A 403 -29.74 -10.94 7.47
CA GLY A 403 -28.67 -10.33 8.28
C GLY A 403 -27.32 -10.22 7.55
N ASN A 404 -26.94 -11.26 6.80
CA ASN A 404 -25.69 -11.24 6.04
C ASN A 404 -25.78 -10.34 4.79
N VAL A 405 -26.92 -10.30 4.11
CA VAL A 405 -27.14 -9.43 2.94
C VAL A 405 -27.10 -7.96 3.35
N THR A 406 -27.76 -7.58 4.45
CA THR A 406 -27.71 -6.21 4.97
C THR A 406 -26.28 -5.80 5.32
N THR A 407 -25.52 -6.68 5.99
CA THR A 407 -24.11 -6.44 6.29
C THR A 407 -23.25 -6.32 5.02
N LEU A 408 -23.51 -7.14 4.01
CA LEU A 408 -22.80 -7.09 2.73
C LEU A 408 -23.08 -5.80 1.97
N ILE A 409 -24.32 -5.29 2.00
CA ILE A 409 -24.68 -3.99 1.43
C ILE A 409 -23.89 -2.87 2.12
N SER A 410 -23.79 -2.90 3.46
CA SER A 410 -22.96 -1.94 4.20
C SER A 410 -21.47 -2.06 3.82
N CYS A 411 -20.96 -3.28 3.67
CA CYS A 411 -19.57 -3.50 3.22
C CYS A 411 -19.34 -2.94 1.81
N LEU A 412 -20.27 -3.14 0.88
CA LEU A 412 -20.17 -2.59 -0.47
C LEU A 412 -20.15 -1.06 -0.46
N ALA A 413 -21.03 -0.43 0.32
CA ALA A 413 -21.03 1.02 0.47
C ALA A 413 -19.69 1.54 1.05
N LEU A 414 -19.19 0.90 2.12
CA LEU A 414 -17.91 1.25 2.72
C LEU A 414 -16.72 0.99 1.78
N PHE A 415 -16.81 -0.01 0.91
CA PHE A 415 -15.76 -0.31 -0.05
C PHE A 415 -15.71 0.71 -1.21
N TYR A 416 -16.88 1.11 -1.73
CA TYR A 416 -16.95 2.09 -2.82
C TYR A 416 -16.68 3.52 -2.35
N PHE A 417 -17.22 3.93 -1.21
CA PHE A 417 -17.13 5.31 -0.71
C PHE A 417 -16.03 5.52 0.34
N GLY A 418 -15.55 4.46 1.00
CA GLY A 418 -14.48 4.57 1.99
C GLY A 418 -13.13 4.83 1.35
N ALA A 419 -12.18 5.36 2.11
CA ALA A 419 -10.80 5.56 1.69
C ALA A 419 -9.82 4.83 2.63
N GLY A 420 -8.65 4.46 2.12
CA GLY A 420 -7.55 3.87 2.89
C GLY A 420 -7.98 2.68 3.75
N LEU A 421 -7.89 2.83 5.07
CA LEU A 421 -8.11 1.76 6.05
C LEU A 421 -9.56 1.25 6.10
N VAL A 422 -10.54 2.08 5.77
CA VAL A 422 -11.97 1.71 5.80
C VAL A 422 -12.29 0.70 4.70
N LYS A 423 -11.65 0.80 3.53
CA LYS A 423 -11.77 -0.20 2.45
C LYS A 423 -11.27 -1.57 2.90
N GLY A 424 -10.16 -1.61 3.65
CA GLY A 424 -9.61 -2.85 4.21
C GLY A 424 -10.55 -3.51 5.24
N PHE A 425 -11.15 -2.71 6.13
CA PHE A 425 -12.20 -3.20 7.04
C PHE A 425 -13.41 -3.76 6.29
N ALA A 426 -13.92 -3.03 5.29
CA ALA A 426 -15.08 -3.45 4.51
C ALA A 426 -14.84 -4.75 3.74
N LEU A 427 -13.66 -4.90 3.14
CA LEU A 427 -13.28 -6.08 2.37
C LEU A 427 -13.14 -7.32 3.27
N THR A 428 -12.42 -7.17 4.40
CA THR A 428 -12.23 -8.28 5.36
C THR A 428 -13.54 -8.73 5.98
N LEU A 429 -14.41 -7.80 6.37
CA LEU A 429 -15.74 -8.09 6.88
C LEU A 429 -16.63 -8.76 5.82
N GLY A 430 -16.65 -8.24 4.59
CA GLY A 430 -17.46 -8.78 3.49
C GLY A 430 -17.08 -10.21 3.12
N ILE A 431 -15.79 -10.51 2.98
CA ILE A 431 -15.29 -11.88 2.77
C ILE A 431 -15.67 -12.77 3.96
N GLY A 432 -15.51 -12.25 5.18
CA GLY A 432 -15.88 -12.95 6.41
C GLY A 432 -17.37 -13.32 6.45
N VAL A 433 -18.27 -12.44 6.01
CA VAL A 433 -19.72 -12.70 5.95
C VAL A 433 -20.07 -13.76 4.90
N LEU A 434 -19.44 -13.73 3.73
CA LEU A 434 -19.70 -14.73 2.68
C LEU A 434 -19.28 -16.13 3.12
N ILE A 435 -18.10 -16.24 3.74
CA ILE A 435 -17.58 -17.53 4.20
C ILE A 435 -18.34 -18.02 5.43
N SER A 436 -18.80 -17.12 6.32
CA SER A 436 -19.59 -17.51 7.50
C SER A 436 -20.93 -18.11 7.09
N MET A 437 -21.60 -17.52 6.10
CA MET A 437 -22.84 -18.05 5.55
C MET A 437 -22.64 -19.45 4.95
N PHE A 438 -21.59 -19.64 4.15
CA PHE A 438 -21.24 -20.95 3.61
C PHE A 438 -20.99 -21.98 4.72
N THR A 439 -20.22 -21.59 5.74
CA THR A 439 -19.81 -22.49 6.83
C THR A 439 -21.00 -22.87 7.71
N ALA A 440 -21.86 -21.94 8.09
CA ALA A 440 -23.05 -22.22 8.89
C ALA A 440 -24.04 -23.15 8.17
N LEU A 441 -24.30 -22.91 6.87
CA LEU A 441 -25.30 -23.66 6.12
C LEU A 441 -24.79 -25.02 5.61
N THR A 442 -23.48 -25.16 5.41
CA THR A 442 -22.88 -26.36 4.84
C THR A 442 -22.12 -27.17 5.88
N CYS A 443 -21.17 -26.55 6.58
CA CYS A 443 -20.30 -27.24 7.53
C CYS A 443 -21.06 -27.62 8.79
N THR A 444 -21.67 -26.65 9.49
CA THR A 444 -22.44 -26.94 10.72
C THR A 444 -23.57 -27.92 10.44
N ARG A 445 -24.28 -27.76 9.31
CA ARG A 445 -25.33 -28.68 8.87
C ARG A 445 -24.81 -30.11 8.68
N THR A 446 -23.71 -30.27 7.95
CA THR A 446 -23.12 -31.59 7.66
C THR A 446 -22.64 -32.26 8.94
N LEU A 447 -21.96 -31.52 9.83
CA LEU A 447 -21.51 -32.01 11.13
C LEU A 447 -22.69 -32.43 12.02
N MET A 448 -23.77 -31.65 12.04
CA MET A 448 -24.95 -31.96 12.84
C MET A 448 -25.68 -33.22 12.36
N PHE A 449 -25.91 -33.36 11.05
CA PHE A 449 -26.55 -34.57 10.50
C PHE A 449 -25.65 -35.81 10.64
N LEU A 450 -24.34 -35.65 10.59
CA LEU A 450 -23.39 -36.72 10.89
C LEU A 450 -23.48 -37.13 12.36
N ALA A 451 -23.49 -36.18 13.29
CA ALA A 451 -23.62 -36.47 14.72
C ALA A 451 -24.92 -37.22 15.03
N ILE A 452 -26.06 -36.80 14.49
CA ILE A 452 -27.36 -37.48 14.69
C ILE A 452 -27.37 -38.88 14.09
N SER A 453 -26.57 -39.13 13.04
CA SER A 453 -26.48 -40.46 12.43
C SER A 453 -25.88 -41.50 13.38
N LEU A 454 -24.98 -41.08 14.28
CA LEU A 454 -24.31 -41.93 15.26
C LEU A 454 -25.22 -42.23 16.46
N PRO A 455 -25.43 -43.51 16.84
CA PRO A 455 -26.36 -43.89 17.92
C PRO A 455 -26.05 -43.24 19.28
N GLN A 456 -24.77 -43.00 19.57
CA GLN A 456 -24.30 -42.44 20.84
C GLN A 456 -24.75 -40.99 21.07
N PHE A 457 -24.98 -40.23 19.99
CA PHE A 457 -25.31 -38.80 20.04
C PHE A 457 -26.79 -38.51 19.84
N ARG A 458 -27.66 -39.53 19.71
CA ARG A 458 -29.12 -39.36 19.48
C ARG A 458 -29.94 -38.95 20.72
N ARG A 459 -29.30 -38.54 21.81
CA ARG A 459 -30.01 -38.18 23.05
C ARG A 459 -30.53 -36.74 22.95
N PRO A 460 -31.85 -36.50 23.01
CA PRO A 460 -32.42 -35.13 22.95
C PRO A 460 -31.86 -34.19 24.03
N SER A 461 -31.44 -34.74 25.17
CA SER A 461 -30.80 -34.01 26.28
C SER A 461 -29.44 -33.37 25.94
N LEU A 462 -28.79 -33.82 24.84
CA LEU A 462 -27.54 -33.24 24.35
C LEU A 462 -27.77 -32.00 23.48
N PHE A 463 -28.99 -31.82 22.95
CA PHE A 463 -29.38 -30.71 22.08
C PHE A 463 -30.22 -29.67 22.82
N CYS A 464 -30.99 -30.09 23.83
CA CYS A 464 -31.79 -29.21 24.68
C CYS A 464 -31.64 -29.61 26.16
N PRO A 465 -31.27 -28.68 27.06
CA PRO A 465 -31.39 -28.92 28.50
C PRO A 465 -32.87 -29.03 28.90
N GLY A 466 -33.19 -30.01 29.76
CA GLY A 466 -34.53 -30.19 30.35
C GLY A 466 -35.48 -31.17 29.63
N LEU A 467 -35.14 -31.66 28.44
CA LEU A 467 -35.90 -32.71 27.77
C LEU A 467 -35.43 -34.09 28.26
N SER A 468 -36.08 -34.63 29.29
CA SER A 468 -35.95 -36.03 29.68
C SER A 468 -36.42 -36.92 28.54
N SER A 469 -35.65 -37.96 28.21
CA SER A 469 -35.91 -38.91 27.13
C SER A 469 -37.39 -39.27 27.02
N VAL A 470 -38.07 -38.76 25.98
CA VAL A 470 -39.39 -39.27 25.59
C VAL A 470 -39.21 -40.78 25.38
N ARG A 471 -39.99 -41.56 26.14
CA ARG A 471 -39.88 -43.02 26.28
C ARG A 471 -39.79 -43.71 24.91
N PRO A 472 -39.08 -44.86 24.80
CA PRO A 472 -39.30 -45.74 23.66
C PRO A 472 -40.77 -46.17 23.72
N ASN A 473 -41.49 -45.91 22.64
CA ASN A 473 -42.89 -46.30 22.48
C ASN A 473 -43.00 -47.81 22.76
N PRO A 474 -43.77 -48.27 23.77
CA PRO A 474 -44.02 -49.69 23.90
C PRO A 474 -44.92 -50.09 22.72
N VAL A 475 -44.38 -50.94 21.86
CA VAL A 475 -45.17 -51.75 20.94
C VAL A 475 -46.32 -52.36 21.75
N ARG A 476 -47.56 -52.06 21.36
CA ARG A 476 -48.74 -52.80 21.81
C ARG A 476 -49.15 -53.78 20.68
N PRO A 477 -49.67 -54.95 21.06
CA PRO A 477 -49.56 -56.21 20.32
C PRO A 477 -50.26 -56.24 18.96
#